data_AF-A0AAD3APR1-F1
#
_entry.id   AF-A0AAD3APR1-F1
#
_cell.length_a   1.000
_cell.length_b   1.000
_cell.length_c   1.000
_cell.angle_alpha   90.00
_cell.angle_beta   90.00
_cell.angle_gamma   90.00
#
_symmetry.space_group_name_H-M   'P 1'
#
loop_
_entity.id
_entity.type
_entity.pdbx_description
1 polymer ?
#
loop_
_entity_poly.entity_id
_entity_poly.type
_entity_poly.pdbx_seq_one_letter_code
_entity_poly.pdbx_strand_id
1 'polypeptide(L)'
;MHNAAEVKRKGVLIGDTVMIRKAGDVIPEVLGPVVDLRDGTEREFVMPTTCPECGTPLAPAKEGDADIRCPNARSCPAQLRERVFHVAGRGALDIEGLGYEAATALLKAGVIADEGDLFALTEDDLLRTELFRTKAGTLSANGTRLLQNLQKAKKVALWRVLVALSIRHVGPTAARALATEFGDLDSIMSASTERLAAVEGVGPTIAAALTEWFTVDWHRAIVDKWRAAG
;
A
#
# COMPACT_ATOMS: atom_id res chain seq x y z
N MET A 1 -17.59 -0.40 8.91
CA MET A 1 -17.64 0.31 10.21
C MET A 1 -16.80 1.59 10.27
N HIS A 2 -15.99 1.91 9.24
CA HIS A 2 -15.17 3.14 9.15
C HIS A 2 -14.05 3.25 10.20
N ASN A 3 -14.36 3.65 11.44
CA ASN A 3 -13.40 3.76 12.54
C ASN A 3 -14.09 3.63 13.92
N ALA A 4 -13.31 3.67 15.00
CA ALA A 4 -13.83 3.48 16.36
C ALA A 4 -14.87 4.54 16.77
N ALA A 5 -14.67 5.80 16.37
CA ALA A 5 -15.61 6.87 16.64
C ALA A 5 -16.95 6.63 15.94
N GLU A 6 -16.93 6.12 14.71
CA GLU A 6 -18.13 5.76 13.94
C GLU A 6 -18.89 4.57 14.53
N VAL A 7 -18.18 3.54 15.01
CA VAL A 7 -18.81 2.41 15.72
C VAL A 7 -19.57 2.93 16.94
N LYS A 8 -18.92 3.78 17.74
CA LYS A 8 -19.52 4.38 18.94
C LYS A 8 -20.70 5.29 18.59
N ARG A 9 -20.56 6.14 17.57
CA ARG A 9 -21.62 7.05 17.09
C ARG A 9 -22.86 6.28 16.63
N LYS A 10 -22.68 5.16 15.95
CA LYS A 10 -23.77 4.28 15.49
C LYS A 10 -24.35 3.42 16.62
N GLY A 11 -23.72 3.40 17.80
CA GLY A 11 -24.17 2.62 18.96
C GLY A 11 -24.10 1.11 18.76
N VAL A 12 -23.30 0.64 17.80
CA VAL A 12 -23.19 -0.78 17.44
C VAL A 12 -22.26 -1.50 18.41
N LEU A 13 -22.72 -2.62 18.94
CA LEU A 13 -22.01 -3.53 19.84
C LEU A 13 -21.71 -4.85 19.13
N ILE A 14 -20.71 -5.58 19.62
CA ILE A 14 -20.44 -6.94 19.16
C ILE A 14 -21.55 -7.84 19.71
N GLY A 15 -22.25 -8.53 18.81
CA GLY A 15 -23.43 -9.34 19.11
C GLY A 15 -24.73 -8.77 18.54
N ASP A 16 -24.75 -7.48 18.18
CA ASP A 16 -25.96 -6.83 17.65
C ASP A 16 -26.44 -7.46 16.33
N THR A 17 -27.76 -7.57 16.20
CA THR A 17 -28.41 -7.58 14.89
C THR A 17 -28.39 -6.17 14.31
N VAL A 18 -27.91 -6.00 13.08
CA VAL A 18 -27.71 -4.68 12.47
C VAL A 18 -28.49 -4.48 11.19
N MET A 19 -28.89 -3.23 10.93
CA MET A 19 -29.43 -2.82 9.64
C MET A 19 -28.30 -2.52 8.66
N ILE A 20 -28.34 -3.13 7.48
CA ILE A 20 -27.35 -2.94 6.42
C ILE A 20 -28.04 -2.32 5.21
N ARG A 21 -27.38 -1.32 4.62
CA ARG A 21 -27.77 -0.72 3.34
C ARG A 21 -26.73 -1.08 2.28
N LYS A 22 -27.20 -1.58 1.13
CA LYS A 22 -26.38 -1.79 -0.06
C LYS A 22 -27.09 -1.15 -1.26
N ALA A 23 -26.36 -0.35 -2.04
CA ALA A 23 -26.83 0.18 -3.31
C ALA A 23 -25.89 -0.31 -4.42
N GLY A 24 -26.43 -1.08 -5.37
CA GLY A 24 -25.64 -1.68 -6.46
C GLY A 24 -24.50 -2.58 -5.96
N ASP A 25 -23.38 -2.58 -6.68
CA ASP A 25 -22.18 -3.40 -6.39
C ASP A 25 -21.16 -2.70 -5.46
N VAL A 26 -21.64 -1.84 -4.56
CA VAL A 26 -20.80 -1.13 -3.57
C VAL A 26 -20.71 -1.92 -2.25
N ILE A 27 -19.62 -1.72 -1.50
CA ILE A 27 -19.43 -2.27 -0.15
C ILE A 27 -20.62 -1.86 0.74
N PRO A 28 -21.34 -2.83 1.37
CA PRO A 28 -22.49 -2.53 2.21
C PRO A 28 -22.13 -1.67 3.42
N GLU A 29 -23.04 -0.78 3.81
CA GLU A 29 -22.89 0.07 4.99
C GLU A 29 -23.80 -0.40 6.13
N VAL A 30 -23.24 -0.55 7.34
CA VAL A 30 -24.00 -0.74 8.57
C VAL A 30 -24.58 0.60 9.02
N LEU A 31 -25.90 0.70 9.15
CA LEU A 31 -26.59 1.92 9.59
C LEU A 31 -26.67 2.05 11.11
N GLY A 32 -26.88 0.93 11.81
CA GLY A 32 -27.03 0.89 13.26
C GLY A 32 -27.64 -0.45 13.73
N PRO A 33 -27.74 -0.66 15.05
CA PRO A 33 -28.32 -1.87 15.62
C PRO A 33 -29.85 -1.84 15.60
N VAL A 34 -30.45 -3.02 15.62
CA VAL A 34 -31.87 -3.20 15.97
C VAL A 34 -31.95 -3.40 17.47
N VAL A 35 -32.09 -2.29 18.21
CA VAL A 35 -31.95 -2.27 19.69
C VAL A 35 -32.93 -3.22 20.38
N ASP A 36 -34.14 -3.39 19.84
CA ASP A 36 -35.19 -4.26 20.40
C ASP A 36 -34.83 -5.75 20.36
N LEU A 37 -33.81 -6.14 19.59
CA LEU A 37 -33.34 -7.52 19.49
C LEU A 37 -32.15 -7.82 20.41
N ARG A 38 -31.76 -6.88 21.27
CA ARG A 38 -30.68 -7.11 22.22
C ARG A 38 -31.11 -8.05 23.32
N ASP A 39 -30.22 -8.98 23.68
CA ASP A 39 -30.43 -9.95 24.75
C ASP A 39 -29.58 -9.66 26.00
N GLY A 40 -28.74 -8.63 25.95
CA GLY A 40 -27.87 -8.20 27.05
C GLY A 40 -26.51 -8.89 27.08
N THR A 41 -26.22 -9.79 26.14
CA THR A 41 -24.89 -10.41 25.98
C THR A 41 -23.94 -9.58 25.12
N GLU A 42 -24.42 -8.50 24.50
CA GLU A 42 -23.64 -7.66 23.63
C GLU A 42 -22.54 -6.92 24.39
N ARG A 43 -21.41 -6.69 23.71
CA ARG A 43 -20.24 -6.03 24.31
C ARG A 43 -19.70 -4.92 23.43
N GLU A 44 -19.19 -3.88 24.07
CA GLU A 44 -18.55 -2.77 23.35
C GLU A 44 -17.35 -3.25 22.53
N PHE A 45 -17.22 -2.69 21.33
CA PHE A 45 -16.01 -2.82 20.55
C PHE A 45 -14.93 -1.90 21.13
N VAL A 46 -13.81 -2.50 21.53
CA VAL A 46 -12.62 -1.77 21.94
C VAL A 46 -11.60 -1.81 20.82
N MET A 47 -11.22 -0.63 20.32
CA MET A 47 -10.17 -0.50 19.32
C MET A 47 -8.85 -1.01 19.89
N PRO A 48 -8.08 -1.87 19.17
CA PRO A 48 -6.80 -2.32 19.67
C PRO A 48 -5.85 -1.14 19.90
N THR A 49 -5.04 -1.21 20.96
CA THR A 49 -4.00 -0.22 21.26
C THR A 49 -2.65 -0.60 20.64
N THR A 50 -2.48 -1.87 20.27
CA THR A 50 -1.30 -2.40 19.58
C THR A 50 -1.69 -3.02 18.24
N CYS A 51 -0.84 -2.89 17.24
CA CYS A 51 -1.07 -3.43 15.92
C CYS A 51 -1.23 -4.96 15.99
N PRO A 52 -2.33 -5.54 15.49
CA PRO A 52 -2.54 -6.98 15.53
C PRO A 52 -1.56 -7.76 14.65
N GLU A 53 -0.84 -7.08 13.75
CA GLU A 53 0.09 -7.69 12.78
C GLU A 53 1.56 -7.64 13.23
N CYS A 54 1.94 -6.69 14.08
CA CYS A 54 3.35 -6.52 14.51
C CYS A 54 3.55 -6.07 15.95
N GLY A 55 2.48 -5.88 16.73
CA GLY A 55 2.54 -5.47 18.14
C GLY A 55 2.91 -4.00 18.38
N THR A 56 3.29 -3.23 17.37
CA THR A 56 3.63 -1.81 17.53
C THR A 56 2.45 -1.01 18.08
N PRO A 57 2.64 -0.13 19.09
CA PRO A 57 1.59 0.77 19.57
C PRO A 57 0.97 1.58 18.44
N LEU A 58 -0.35 1.56 18.34
CA LEU A 58 -1.09 2.31 17.34
C LEU A 58 -1.21 3.77 17.78
N ALA A 59 -1.11 4.67 16.82
CA ALA A 59 -1.22 6.11 17.07
C ALA A 59 -1.98 6.82 15.94
N PRO A 60 -2.68 7.92 16.22
CA PRO A 60 -3.12 8.85 15.19
C PRO A 60 -1.94 9.32 14.36
N ALA A 61 -2.14 9.54 13.05
CA ALA A 61 -1.05 10.06 12.21
C ALA A 61 -0.77 11.53 12.48
N LYS A 62 -1.79 12.28 12.95
CA LYS A 62 -1.69 13.63 13.49
C LYS A 62 -2.60 13.74 14.70
N GLU A 63 -2.29 14.67 15.60
CA GLU A 63 -3.17 14.97 16.73
C GLU A 63 -4.57 15.34 16.24
N GLY A 64 -5.60 14.70 16.80
CA GLY A 64 -6.99 14.88 16.39
C GLY A 64 -7.49 13.97 15.25
N ASP A 65 -6.63 13.17 14.61
CA ASP A 65 -7.09 12.18 13.63
C ASP A 65 -7.96 11.11 14.31
N ALA A 66 -9.17 10.89 13.77
CA ALA A 66 -10.07 9.84 14.26
C ALA A 66 -9.56 8.41 13.98
N ASP A 67 -8.72 8.27 12.95
CA ASP A 67 -8.13 7.00 12.56
C ASP A 67 -6.77 6.80 13.23
N ILE A 68 -6.60 5.66 13.87
CA ILE A 68 -5.28 5.20 14.34
C ILE A 68 -4.60 4.35 13.27
N ARG A 69 -3.27 4.42 13.22
CA ARG A 69 -2.44 3.70 12.25
C ARG A 69 -1.24 3.07 12.96
N CYS A 70 -0.66 2.07 12.33
CA CYS A 70 0.60 1.49 12.78
C CYS A 70 1.75 2.39 12.31
N PRO A 71 2.59 2.94 13.21
CA PRO A 71 3.71 3.79 12.81
C PRO A 71 4.90 2.99 12.24
N ASN A 72 4.91 1.66 12.39
CA ASN A 72 5.93 0.78 11.81
C ASN A 72 5.71 0.61 10.29
N ALA A 73 5.94 1.69 9.54
CA ALA A 73 5.72 1.75 8.10
C ALA A 73 6.67 0.85 7.31
N ARG A 74 7.87 0.55 7.83
CA ARG A 74 8.89 -0.27 7.14
C ARG A 74 8.59 -1.76 7.23
N SER A 75 8.42 -2.28 8.45
CA SER A 75 8.53 -3.72 8.75
C SER A 75 7.22 -4.36 9.21
N CYS A 76 6.14 -3.60 9.41
CA CYS A 76 4.83 -4.19 9.70
C CYS A 76 4.42 -5.12 8.54
N PRO A 77 4.13 -6.43 8.78
CA PRO A 77 3.81 -7.37 7.72
C PRO A 77 2.61 -6.94 6.86
N ALA A 78 1.59 -6.35 7.48
CA ALA A 78 0.45 -5.79 6.75
C ALA A 78 0.86 -4.63 5.85
N GLN A 79 1.58 -3.64 6.37
CA GLN A 79 1.98 -2.48 5.56
C GLN A 79 2.92 -2.89 4.43
N LEU A 80 3.88 -3.78 4.70
CA LEU A 80 4.78 -4.31 3.69
C LEU A 80 4.04 -5.04 2.57
N ARG A 81 3.06 -5.90 2.90
CA ARG A 81 2.18 -6.54 1.92
C ARG A 81 1.41 -5.52 1.10
N GLU A 82 0.82 -4.50 1.73
CA GLU A 82 0.09 -3.44 1.01
C GLU A 82 1.01 -2.62 0.10
N ARG A 83 2.26 -2.33 0.50
CA ARG A 83 3.23 -1.63 -0.37
C ARG A 83 3.59 -2.46 -1.60
N VAL A 84 3.91 -3.74 -1.42
CA VAL A 84 4.21 -4.66 -2.54
C VAL A 84 3.01 -4.77 -3.48
N PHE A 85 1.79 -4.90 -2.94
CA PHE A 85 0.57 -4.94 -3.74
C PHE A 85 0.27 -3.63 -4.47
N HIS A 86 0.49 -2.48 -3.82
CA HIS A 86 0.29 -1.15 -4.39
C HIS A 86 1.18 -0.91 -5.61
N VAL A 87 2.46 -1.33 -5.55
CA VAL A 87 3.40 -1.21 -6.67
C VAL A 87 2.86 -1.84 -7.96
N ALA A 88 2.16 -2.98 -7.84
CA ALA A 88 1.57 -3.69 -8.97
C ALA A 88 0.31 -3.03 -9.55
N GLY A 89 -0.32 -2.11 -8.82
CA GLY A 89 -1.62 -1.55 -9.18
C GLY A 89 -1.64 -0.89 -10.56
N ARG A 90 -2.80 -0.91 -11.23
CA ARG A 90 -3.00 -0.30 -12.56
C ARG A 90 -2.64 1.19 -12.61
N GLY A 91 -2.74 1.89 -11.47
CA GLY A 91 -2.35 3.31 -11.33
C GLY A 91 -0.86 3.53 -11.04
N ALA A 92 -0.10 2.47 -10.74
CA ALA A 92 1.32 2.45 -10.44
C ALA A 92 2.08 1.77 -11.58
N LEU A 93 2.80 0.67 -11.35
CA LEU A 93 3.62 0.01 -12.39
C LEU A 93 2.84 -0.95 -13.29
N ASP A 94 1.57 -1.23 -12.97
CA ASP A 94 0.68 -2.07 -13.78
C ASP A 94 1.24 -3.49 -14.03
N ILE A 95 1.65 -4.17 -12.95
CA ILE A 95 2.28 -5.49 -13.01
C ILE A 95 1.20 -6.57 -12.89
N GLU A 96 0.70 -7.02 -14.04
CA GLU A 96 -0.22 -8.17 -14.07
C GLU A 96 0.45 -9.43 -13.48
N GLY A 97 -0.30 -10.18 -12.69
CA GLY A 97 0.19 -11.38 -12.00
C GLY A 97 0.73 -11.13 -10.59
N LEU A 98 0.98 -9.87 -10.21
CA LEU A 98 1.33 -9.48 -8.83
C LEU A 98 0.09 -8.98 -8.08
N GLY A 99 -0.87 -9.88 -7.84
CA GLY A 99 -2.04 -9.61 -7.00
C GLY A 99 -1.76 -9.74 -5.50
N TYR A 100 -2.79 -9.59 -4.67
CA TYR A 100 -2.68 -9.66 -3.20
C TYR A 100 -2.07 -10.97 -2.70
N GLU A 101 -2.54 -12.10 -3.25
CA GLU A 101 -2.03 -13.43 -2.92
C GLU A 101 -0.58 -13.61 -3.37
N ALA A 102 -0.22 -13.05 -4.53
CA ALA A 102 1.16 -13.09 -5.02
C ALA A 102 2.10 -12.28 -4.13
N ALA A 103 1.73 -11.04 -3.77
CA ALA A 103 2.49 -10.22 -2.83
C ALA A 103 2.69 -10.94 -1.48
N THR A 104 1.62 -11.55 -0.96
CA THR A 104 1.67 -12.32 0.28
C THR A 104 2.57 -13.54 0.16
N ALA A 105 2.46 -14.30 -0.93
CA ALA A 105 3.24 -15.52 -1.14
C ALA A 105 4.74 -15.24 -1.28
N LEU A 106 5.12 -14.19 -2.02
CA LEU A 106 6.53 -13.80 -2.19
C LEU A 106 7.16 -13.38 -0.84
N LEU A 107 6.46 -12.56 -0.07
CA LEU A 107 6.91 -12.14 1.26
C LEU A 107 7.00 -13.32 2.23
N LYS A 108 5.98 -14.19 2.26
CA LYS A 108 5.94 -15.36 3.13
C LYS A 108 7.04 -16.37 2.80
N ALA A 109 7.36 -16.54 1.52
CA ALA A 109 8.46 -17.38 1.07
C ALA A 109 9.84 -16.77 1.36
N GLY A 110 9.90 -15.50 1.77
CA GLY A 110 11.16 -14.79 2.07
C GLY A 110 12.01 -14.55 0.82
N VAL A 111 11.40 -14.59 -0.38
CA VAL A 111 12.12 -14.37 -1.64
C VAL A 111 12.23 -12.89 -2.00
N ILE A 112 11.45 -12.05 -1.33
CA ILE A 112 11.62 -10.60 -1.26
C ILE A 112 11.56 -10.17 0.21
N ALA A 113 12.38 -9.20 0.59
CA ALA A 113 12.31 -8.53 1.89
C ALA A 113 11.43 -7.28 1.81
N ASP A 114 11.45 -6.59 0.67
CA ASP A 114 10.63 -5.42 0.40
C ASP A 114 10.29 -5.27 -1.10
N GLU A 115 9.48 -4.27 -1.43
CA GLU A 115 9.10 -3.92 -2.79
C GLU A 115 10.30 -3.56 -3.70
N GLY A 116 11.45 -3.23 -3.11
CA GLY A 116 12.71 -2.99 -3.80
C GLY A 116 13.25 -4.22 -4.54
N ASP A 117 12.96 -5.42 -4.02
CA ASP A 117 13.53 -6.67 -4.53
C ASP A 117 12.78 -7.24 -5.75
N LEU A 118 11.59 -6.71 -6.06
CA LEU A 118 10.70 -7.24 -7.10
C LEU A 118 11.38 -7.41 -8.46
N PHE A 119 12.22 -6.45 -8.86
CA PHE A 119 12.85 -6.46 -10.17
C PHE A 119 14.12 -7.32 -10.27
N ALA A 120 14.57 -7.86 -9.13
CA ALA A 120 15.67 -8.81 -9.03
C ALA A 120 15.19 -10.27 -8.94
N LEU A 121 13.88 -10.52 -8.84
CA LEU A 121 13.31 -11.86 -8.79
C LEU A 121 13.72 -12.72 -9.98
N THR A 122 14.13 -13.95 -9.67
CA THR A 122 14.53 -14.97 -10.63
C THR A 122 13.51 -16.12 -10.69
N GLU A 123 13.68 -17.02 -11.65
CA GLU A 123 12.88 -18.25 -11.71
C GLU A 123 13.08 -19.12 -10.45
N ASP A 124 14.31 -19.22 -9.95
CA ASP A 124 14.63 -19.98 -8.73
C ASP A 124 13.91 -19.41 -7.50
N ASP A 125 13.76 -18.09 -7.42
CA ASP A 125 12.97 -17.43 -6.38
C ASP A 125 11.49 -17.83 -6.46
N LEU A 126 10.92 -17.81 -7.66
CA LEU A 126 9.52 -18.19 -7.84
C LEU A 126 9.28 -19.69 -7.59
N LEU A 127 10.25 -20.56 -7.88
CA LEU A 127 10.18 -21.99 -7.55
C LEU A 127 10.18 -22.26 -6.04
N ARG A 128 10.71 -21.34 -5.23
CA ARG A 128 10.61 -21.39 -3.75
C ARG A 128 9.26 -20.90 -3.23
N THR A 129 8.42 -20.32 -4.09
CA THR A 129 7.10 -19.80 -3.74
C THR A 129 6.02 -20.77 -4.24
N GLU A 130 5.31 -21.45 -3.34
CA GLU A 130 4.35 -22.50 -3.70
C GLU A 130 3.29 -22.05 -4.73
N LEU A 131 2.85 -20.80 -4.66
CA LEU A 131 1.88 -20.21 -5.60
C LEU A 131 2.36 -20.25 -7.06
N PHE A 132 3.66 -20.19 -7.30
CA PHE A 132 4.26 -20.16 -8.64
C PHE A 132 4.87 -21.49 -9.07
N ARG A 133 4.69 -22.56 -8.29
CA ARG A 133 5.22 -23.89 -8.59
C ARG A 133 4.10 -24.86 -8.97
N THR A 134 4.31 -25.62 -10.04
CA THR A 134 3.41 -26.71 -10.42
C THR A 134 3.60 -27.92 -9.49
N LYS A 135 2.67 -28.89 -9.51
CA LYS A 135 2.85 -30.16 -8.79
C LYS A 135 4.10 -30.93 -9.22
N ALA A 136 4.59 -30.72 -10.45
CA ALA A 136 5.79 -31.34 -10.98
C ALA A 136 7.09 -30.63 -10.54
N GLY A 137 7.00 -29.57 -9.72
CA GLY A 137 8.16 -28.84 -9.23
C GLY A 137 8.72 -27.81 -10.21
N THR A 138 8.06 -27.57 -11.34
CA THR A 138 8.47 -26.58 -12.36
C THR A 138 7.73 -25.25 -12.19
N LEU A 139 8.22 -24.19 -12.84
CA LEU A 139 7.60 -22.87 -12.81
C LEU A 139 6.21 -22.92 -13.48
N SER A 140 5.22 -22.32 -12.83
CA SER A 140 3.86 -22.23 -13.39
C SER A 140 3.79 -21.14 -14.46
N ALA A 141 2.78 -21.23 -15.34
CA ALA A 141 2.52 -20.20 -16.34
C ALA A 141 2.33 -18.80 -15.73
N ASN A 142 1.76 -18.72 -14.52
CA ASN A 142 1.62 -17.47 -13.77
C ASN A 142 2.98 -16.92 -13.32
N GLY A 143 3.89 -17.79 -12.87
CA GLY A 143 5.26 -17.40 -12.50
C GLY A 143 6.04 -16.87 -13.71
N THR A 144 5.97 -17.57 -14.84
CA THR A 144 6.59 -17.10 -16.09
C THR A 144 6.03 -15.74 -16.52
N ARG A 145 4.70 -15.57 -16.46
CA ARG A 145 4.03 -14.30 -16.80
C ARG A 145 4.43 -13.17 -15.85
N LEU A 146 4.57 -13.44 -14.55
CA LEU A 146 5.03 -12.46 -13.58
C LEU A 146 6.43 -11.93 -13.94
N LEU A 147 7.40 -12.82 -14.20
CA LEU A 147 8.76 -12.41 -14.59
C LEU A 147 8.75 -11.54 -15.86
N GLN A 148 7.96 -11.93 -16.87
CA GLN A 148 7.81 -11.15 -18.10
C GLN A 148 7.23 -9.76 -17.84
N ASN A 149 6.23 -9.65 -16.96
CA ASN A 149 5.60 -8.37 -16.62
C ASN A 149 6.50 -7.49 -15.77
N LEU A 150 7.32 -8.06 -14.88
CA LEU A 150 8.37 -7.33 -14.15
C LEU A 150 9.37 -6.69 -15.12
N GLN A 151 9.80 -7.40 -16.18
CA GLN A 151 10.70 -6.80 -17.18
C GLN A 151 10.02 -5.69 -17.99
N LYS A 152 8.72 -5.79 -18.28
CA LYS A 152 7.98 -4.70 -18.95
C LYS A 152 7.84 -3.48 -18.06
N ALA A 153 7.60 -3.69 -16.76
CA ALA A 153 7.39 -2.62 -15.79
C ALA A 153 8.62 -1.72 -15.59
N LYS A 154 9.83 -2.19 -15.91
CA LYS A 154 11.05 -1.35 -15.91
C LYS A 154 11.00 -0.19 -16.91
N LYS A 155 10.15 -0.28 -17.93
CA LYS A 155 10.08 0.70 -19.04
C LYS A 155 8.89 1.65 -18.95
N VAL A 156 8.24 1.73 -17.78
CA VAL A 156 7.09 2.62 -17.60
C VAL A 156 7.51 4.08 -17.47
N ALA A 157 6.57 4.99 -17.72
CA ALA A 157 6.81 6.43 -17.55
C ALA A 157 7.10 6.79 -16.08
N LEU A 158 7.97 7.79 -15.86
CA LEU A 158 8.40 8.25 -14.53
C LEU A 158 7.26 8.52 -13.55
N TRP A 159 6.13 9.07 -14.01
CA TRP A 159 4.99 9.33 -13.13
C TRP A 159 4.43 8.05 -12.49
N ARG A 160 4.51 6.90 -13.16
CA ARG A 160 4.10 5.60 -12.60
C ARG A 160 5.06 5.15 -11.50
N VAL A 161 6.36 5.40 -11.68
CA VAL A 161 7.39 5.15 -10.67
C VAL A 161 7.11 5.99 -9.42
N LEU A 162 6.84 7.29 -9.57
CA LEU A 162 6.51 8.18 -8.45
C LEU A 162 5.27 7.71 -7.67
N VAL A 163 4.22 7.25 -8.37
CA VAL A 163 3.04 6.68 -7.71
C VAL A 163 3.37 5.37 -7.00
N ALA A 164 4.22 4.53 -7.60
CA ALA A 164 4.61 3.24 -7.04
C ALA A 164 5.41 3.36 -5.73
N LEU A 165 6.18 4.44 -5.55
CA LEU A 165 6.87 4.75 -4.29
C LEU A 165 5.91 5.01 -3.11
N SER A 166 4.60 5.13 -3.37
CA SER A 166 3.55 5.29 -2.35
C SER A 166 3.79 6.51 -1.43
N ILE A 167 4.33 7.58 -2.01
CA ILE A 167 4.55 8.83 -1.29
C ILE A 167 3.19 9.46 -0.97
N ARG A 168 2.97 9.81 0.31
CA ARG A 168 1.70 10.37 0.76
C ARG A 168 1.33 11.61 -0.06
N HIS A 169 0.07 11.68 -0.48
CA HIS A 169 -0.50 12.75 -1.33
C HIS A 169 -0.01 12.76 -2.80
N VAL A 170 1.01 11.99 -3.16
CA VAL A 170 1.50 11.91 -4.55
C VAL A 170 0.67 10.90 -5.33
N GLY A 171 -0.51 11.35 -5.79
CA GLY A 171 -1.34 10.60 -6.72
C GLY A 171 -0.93 10.78 -8.19
N PRO A 172 -1.62 10.11 -9.13
CA PRO A 172 -1.31 10.18 -10.56
C PRO A 172 -1.24 11.60 -11.14
N THR A 173 -2.09 12.52 -10.68
CA THR A 173 -2.10 13.91 -11.14
C THR A 173 -0.81 14.64 -10.77
N ALA A 174 -0.44 14.65 -9.48
CA ALA A 174 0.78 15.31 -9.02
C ALA A 174 2.03 14.63 -9.59
N ALA A 175 2.06 13.30 -9.65
CA ALA A 175 3.17 12.55 -10.23
C ALA A 175 3.40 12.89 -11.72
N ARG A 176 2.33 13.08 -12.50
CA ARG A 176 2.44 13.49 -13.91
C ARG A 176 2.95 14.92 -14.07
N ALA A 177 2.50 15.83 -13.22
CA ALA A 177 2.96 17.21 -13.22
C ALA A 177 4.46 17.27 -12.91
N LEU A 178 4.90 16.59 -11.85
CA LEU A 178 6.32 16.48 -11.48
C LEU A 178 7.16 15.84 -12.59
N ALA A 179 6.70 14.72 -13.15
CA ALA A 179 7.43 14.04 -14.22
C ALA A 179 7.56 14.91 -15.49
N THR A 180 6.52 15.68 -15.82
CA THR A 180 6.54 16.61 -16.97
C THR A 180 7.51 17.76 -16.75
N GLU A 181 7.50 18.36 -15.55
CA GLU A 181 8.33 19.52 -15.22
C GLU A 181 9.82 19.17 -15.11
N PHE A 182 10.14 18.05 -14.46
CA PHE A 182 11.53 17.72 -14.09
C PHE A 182 12.20 16.68 -14.99
N GLY A 183 11.43 15.87 -15.73
CA GLY A 183 11.95 14.90 -16.71
C GLY A 183 12.53 13.61 -16.11
N ASP A 184 13.29 13.70 -15.02
CA ASP A 184 13.91 12.56 -14.35
C ASP A 184 13.79 12.62 -12.82
N LEU A 185 14.08 11.49 -12.16
CA LEU A 185 13.94 11.35 -10.72
C LEU A 185 14.99 12.15 -9.93
N ASP A 186 16.22 12.27 -10.45
CA ASP A 186 17.30 12.99 -9.77
C ASP A 186 17.03 14.50 -9.70
N SER A 187 16.46 15.05 -10.78
CA SER A 187 15.99 16.43 -10.86
C SER A 187 14.87 16.71 -9.86
N ILE A 188 13.96 15.76 -9.65
CA ILE A 188 12.91 15.86 -8.61
C ILE A 188 13.53 15.80 -7.21
N MET A 189 14.46 14.86 -6.97
CA MET A 189 15.09 14.66 -5.66
C MET A 189 16.01 15.81 -5.23
N SER A 190 16.59 16.54 -6.18
CA SER A 190 17.49 17.68 -5.93
C SER A 190 16.78 19.04 -5.94
N ALA A 191 15.52 19.09 -6.37
CA ALA A 191 14.74 20.32 -6.37
C ALA A 191 14.44 20.80 -4.94
N SER A 192 14.41 22.12 -4.74
CA SER A 192 13.96 22.68 -3.47
C SER A 192 12.46 22.47 -3.28
N THR A 193 12.00 22.42 -2.03
CA THR A 193 10.59 22.26 -1.71
C THR A 193 9.73 23.39 -2.31
N GLU A 194 10.25 24.61 -2.39
CA GLU A 194 9.57 25.75 -3.02
C GLU A 194 9.39 25.54 -4.53
N ARG A 195 10.42 25.04 -5.21
CA ARG A 195 10.34 24.74 -6.65
C ARG A 195 9.34 23.61 -6.92
N LEU A 196 9.35 22.57 -6.10
CA LEU A 196 8.37 21.48 -6.18
C LEU A 196 6.94 22.00 -5.96
N ALA A 197 6.74 22.88 -4.97
CA ALA A 197 5.42 23.43 -4.64
C ALA A 197 4.86 24.36 -5.72
N ALA A 198 5.73 25.00 -6.52
CA ALA A 198 5.35 25.88 -7.62
C ALA A 198 4.78 25.11 -8.83
N VAL A 199 4.97 23.80 -8.91
CA VAL A 199 4.39 22.97 -9.97
C VAL A 199 2.87 22.90 -9.81
N GLU A 200 2.15 23.19 -10.90
CA GLU A 200 0.69 23.16 -10.92
C GLU A 200 0.16 21.78 -10.48
N GLY A 201 -0.70 21.77 -9.45
CA GLY A 201 -1.27 20.55 -8.89
C GLY A 201 -0.44 19.83 -7.82
N VAL A 202 0.73 20.37 -7.43
CA VAL A 202 1.55 19.84 -6.33
C VAL A 202 1.29 20.62 -5.03
N GLY A 203 1.58 21.91 -5.02
CA GLY A 203 1.43 22.75 -3.83
C GLY A 203 2.33 22.35 -2.65
N PRO A 204 2.28 23.10 -1.53
CA PRO A 204 3.24 22.96 -0.43
C PRO A 204 3.15 21.62 0.31
N THR A 205 1.94 21.07 0.49
CA THR A 205 1.73 19.81 1.22
C THR A 205 2.36 18.62 0.51
N ILE A 206 2.20 18.52 -0.82
CA ILE A 206 2.76 17.41 -1.60
C ILE A 206 4.28 17.57 -1.73
N ALA A 207 4.76 18.80 -1.95
CA ALA A 207 6.18 19.09 -2.01
C ALA A 207 6.92 18.73 -0.71
N ALA A 208 6.33 19.07 0.44
CA ALA A 208 6.88 18.70 1.75
C ALA A 208 6.88 17.18 1.95
N ALA A 209 5.76 16.51 1.66
CA ALA A 209 5.67 15.05 1.79
C ALA A 209 6.68 14.31 0.90
N LEU A 210 6.89 14.79 -0.33
CA LEU A 210 7.88 14.23 -1.25
C LEU A 210 9.31 14.45 -0.73
N THR A 211 9.62 15.68 -0.29
CA THR A 211 10.96 16.00 0.24
C THR A 211 11.26 15.16 1.48
N GLU A 212 10.33 15.09 2.44
CA GLU A 212 10.43 14.30 3.67
C GLU A 212 10.57 12.80 3.38
N TRP A 213 9.85 12.27 2.39
CA TRP A 213 9.95 10.86 2.04
C TRP A 213 11.39 10.47 1.67
N PHE A 214 12.08 11.31 0.91
CA PHE A 214 13.47 11.06 0.55
C PHE A 214 14.45 11.29 1.71
N THR A 215 14.09 11.87 2.86
CA THR A 215 15.05 11.97 3.99
C THR A 215 15.24 10.65 4.74
N VAL A 216 14.42 9.64 4.45
CA VAL A 216 14.42 8.35 5.13
C VAL A 216 15.28 7.33 4.36
N ASP A 217 16.30 6.77 5.02
CA ASP A 217 17.31 5.93 4.36
C ASP A 217 16.73 4.70 3.63
N TRP A 218 15.79 3.99 4.24
CA TRP A 218 15.24 2.77 3.64
C TRP A 218 14.33 3.07 2.45
N HIS A 219 13.76 4.28 2.36
CA HIS A 219 13.03 4.73 1.18
C HIS A 219 13.98 4.91 -0.01
N ARG A 220 15.16 5.52 0.21
CA ARG A 220 16.20 5.65 -0.83
C ARG A 220 16.71 4.29 -1.29
N ALA A 221 16.89 3.35 -0.36
CA ALA A 221 17.34 1.99 -0.70
C ALA A 221 16.41 1.28 -1.68
N ILE A 222 15.09 1.51 -1.63
CA ILE A 222 14.14 0.96 -2.61
C ILE A 222 14.42 1.53 -4.01
N VAL A 223 14.62 2.84 -4.10
CA VAL A 223 14.93 3.53 -5.37
C VAL A 223 16.25 3.02 -5.94
N ASP A 224 17.26 2.83 -5.09
CA ASP A 224 18.57 2.33 -5.51
C ASP A 224 18.49 0.89 -6.03
N LYS A 225 17.71 0.01 -5.37
CA LYS A 225 17.46 -1.35 -5.87
C LYS A 225 16.76 -1.35 -7.23
N TRP A 226 15.75 -0.50 -7.40
CA TRP A 226 15.04 -0.37 -8.68
C TRP A 226 15.97 0.15 -9.77
N ARG A 227 16.78 1.19 -9.50
CA ARG A 227 17.80 1.70 -10.43
C ARG A 227 18.79 0.63 -10.85
N ALA A 228 19.28 -0.17 -9.90
CA ALA A 228 20.23 -1.24 -10.17
C ALA A 228 19.62 -2.34 -11.06
N ALA A 229 18.30 -2.54 -10.99
CA ALA A 229 17.59 -3.50 -11.81
C ALA A 229 17.28 -3.01 -13.24
N GLY A 230 17.49 -1.71 -13.52
CA GLY A 230 17.22 -1.05 -14.80
C GLY A 230 15.75 -0.72 -15.04
#